data_AF-A0A434X6N2-F1
#
_entry.id   AF-A0A434X6N2-F1
#
_cell.length_a   1.000
_cell.length_b   1.000
_cell.length_c   1.000
_cell.angle_alpha   90.00
_cell.angle_beta   90.00
_cell.angle_gamma   90.00
#
_symmetry.space_group_name_H-M   'P 1'
#
loop_
_entity.id
_entity.type
_entity.pdbx_description
1 polymer ?
#
loop_
_entity_poly.entity_id
_entity_poly.type
_entity_poly.pdbx_seq_one_letter_code
_entity_poly.pdbx_strand_id
1 'polypeptide(L)'
;MTKLFDPFISSSDYLALARDRDRTGTSRLHEDLSQMLDNDYACGLNQEHVDVLIYPANWSSAVRDENRKPRAYLHARVNQKGNAEVNWARGDHEVVYENDFLARYVSAAQSAASVTGRGIGELMWWKGFELLVSNAIIRRSPVATALLYAHAASLNELASVIAQHVNLVGATALKFTYQDAEITSADFVATILPDRLREMIQERGRRKAATLREAVERMAKFDPEDPE
;
A
#
# COMPACT_ATOMS: atom_id res chain seq x y z
N MET A 1 -19.35 -18.08 16.41
CA MET A 1 -19.31 -18.35 14.96
C MET A 1 -18.62 -17.16 14.30
N THR A 2 -17.40 -17.32 13.82
CA THR A 2 -16.65 -16.24 13.16
C THR A 2 -17.22 -16.10 11.75
N LYS A 3 -17.85 -14.97 11.43
CA LYS A 3 -18.30 -14.70 10.06
C LYS A 3 -17.07 -14.58 9.16
N LEU A 4 -17.16 -15.09 7.93
CA LEU A 4 -16.16 -14.87 6.88
C LEU A 4 -15.98 -13.36 6.62
N PHE A 5 -14.87 -12.99 5.99
CA PHE A 5 -14.66 -11.60 5.57
C PHE A 5 -15.77 -11.18 4.60
N ASP A 6 -16.37 -10.03 4.88
CA ASP A 6 -17.39 -9.39 4.06
C ASP A 6 -16.82 -8.04 3.59
N PRO A 7 -16.54 -7.88 2.28
CA PRO A 7 -15.93 -6.67 1.77
C PRO A 7 -16.85 -5.44 1.82
N PHE A 8 -18.13 -5.61 2.16
CA PHE A 8 -19.09 -4.50 2.28
C PHE A 8 -19.19 -3.94 3.71
N ILE A 9 -18.55 -4.59 4.68
CA ILE A 9 -18.43 -4.06 6.05
C ILE A 9 -17.24 -3.08 6.09
N SER A 10 -17.46 -1.91 6.66
CA SER A 10 -16.43 -0.87 6.75
C SER A 10 -15.28 -1.29 7.68
N SER A 11 -14.11 -0.72 7.47
CA SER A 11 -12.97 -0.91 8.38
C SER A 11 -13.30 -0.48 9.81
N SER A 12 -14.04 0.63 9.97
CA SER A 12 -14.51 1.12 11.27
C SER A 12 -15.45 0.15 11.98
N ASP A 13 -16.34 -0.52 11.25
CA ASP A 13 -17.26 -1.50 11.84
C ASP A 13 -16.50 -2.76 12.30
N TYR A 14 -15.50 -3.20 11.54
CA TYR A 14 -14.61 -4.28 11.96
C TYR A 14 -13.75 -3.90 13.18
N LEU A 15 -13.25 -2.67 13.26
CA LEU A 15 -12.56 -2.17 14.45
C LEU A 15 -13.49 -2.13 15.67
N ALA A 16 -14.72 -1.66 15.50
CA ALA A 16 -15.73 -1.67 16.56
C ALA A 16 -16.00 -3.10 17.05
N LEU A 17 -16.12 -4.05 16.13
CA LEU A 17 -16.27 -5.48 16.44
C LEU A 17 -15.05 -6.04 17.18
N ALA A 18 -13.83 -5.67 16.79
CA ALA A 18 -12.61 -6.09 17.48
C ALA A 18 -12.59 -5.58 18.94
N ARG A 19 -12.89 -4.29 19.14
CA ARG A 19 -12.97 -3.65 20.46
C ARG A 19 -14.07 -4.22 21.34
N ASP A 20 -15.21 -4.60 20.77
CA ASP A 20 -16.30 -5.26 21.50
C ASP A 20 -15.89 -6.67 21.98
N ARG A 21 -15.24 -7.45 21.10
CA ARG A 21 -14.72 -8.78 21.44
C ARG A 21 -13.64 -8.74 22.52
N ASP A 22 -12.78 -7.73 22.48
CA ASP A 22 -11.75 -7.54 23.50
C ASP A 22 -12.38 -7.20 24.87
N ARG A 23 -13.33 -6.25 24.90
CA ARG A 23 -14.07 -5.86 26.11
C ARG A 23 -14.88 -6.99 26.75
N THR A 24 -15.46 -7.88 25.94
CA THR A 24 -16.19 -9.05 26.43
C THR A 24 -15.27 -10.14 26.99
N GLY A 25 -13.94 -9.99 26.89
CA GLY A 25 -12.96 -10.93 27.43
C GLY A 25 -12.93 -12.29 26.71
N THR A 26 -13.54 -12.37 25.52
CA THR A 26 -13.67 -13.63 24.76
C THR A 26 -12.36 -14.08 24.12
N SER A 27 -11.37 -13.19 24.00
CA SER A 27 -10.00 -13.50 23.60
C SER A 27 -9.10 -12.31 23.96
N ARG A 28 -7.92 -12.57 24.52
CA ARG A 28 -6.90 -11.52 24.73
C ARG A 28 -6.01 -11.40 23.52
N LEU A 29 -5.95 -10.20 22.96
CA LEU A 29 -4.97 -9.82 21.95
C LEU A 29 -3.57 -9.79 22.58
N HIS A 30 -2.54 -10.10 21.80
CA HIS A 30 -1.15 -9.96 22.25
C HIS A 30 -0.84 -8.50 22.64
N GLU A 31 -0.09 -8.27 23.72
CA GLU A 31 0.18 -6.92 24.24
C GLU A 31 0.82 -6.00 23.20
N ASP A 32 1.75 -6.53 22.39
CA ASP A 32 2.38 -5.79 21.28
C ASP A 32 1.41 -5.29 20.19
N LEU A 33 0.18 -5.82 20.16
CA LEU A 33 -0.88 -5.44 19.23
C LEU A 33 -1.96 -4.56 19.89
N SER A 34 -1.87 -4.30 21.19
CA SER A 34 -2.88 -3.56 21.97
C SER A 34 -3.24 -2.20 21.38
N GLN A 35 -2.25 -1.47 20.85
CA GLN A 35 -2.43 -0.18 20.17
C GLN A 35 -3.44 -0.23 19.01
N MET A 36 -3.70 -1.41 18.42
CA MET A 36 -4.70 -1.56 17.34
C MET A 36 -6.15 -1.45 17.84
N LEU A 37 -6.35 -1.49 19.16
CA LEU A 37 -7.66 -1.34 19.80
C LEU A 37 -7.93 0.09 20.28
N ASP A 38 -6.92 0.96 20.28
CA ASP A 38 -7.06 2.38 20.66
C ASP A 38 -8.08 3.08 19.77
N ASN A 39 -8.80 4.07 20.33
CA ASN A 39 -9.94 4.71 19.65
C ASN A 39 -9.55 5.46 18.38
N ASP A 40 -8.34 6.02 18.35
CA ASP A 40 -7.76 6.77 17.23
C ASP A 40 -7.04 5.88 16.21
N TYR A 41 -7.00 4.56 16.44
CA TYR A 41 -6.40 3.63 15.50
C TYR A 41 -7.17 3.63 14.16
N ALA A 42 -6.54 4.16 13.11
CA ALA A 42 -7.10 4.27 11.77
C ALA A 42 -6.53 3.20 10.81
N CYS A 43 -6.35 1.96 11.27
CA CYS A 43 -5.75 0.87 10.47
C CYS A 43 -4.40 1.27 9.85
N GLY A 44 -3.60 2.08 10.55
CA GLY A 44 -2.30 2.53 10.06
C GLY A 44 -2.32 3.42 8.82
N LEU A 45 -3.48 3.95 8.42
CA LEU A 45 -3.63 4.90 7.31
C LEU A 45 -2.89 6.20 7.62
N ASN A 46 -2.11 6.67 6.65
CA ASN A 46 -1.53 8.01 6.69
C ASN A 46 -2.31 8.94 5.75
N GLN A 47 -3.26 9.67 6.32
CA GLN A 47 -4.14 10.55 5.55
C GLN A 47 -3.37 11.67 4.82
N GLU A 48 -2.34 12.24 5.45
CA GLU A 48 -1.53 13.30 4.83
C GLU A 48 -0.85 12.79 3.55
N HIS A 49 -0.33 11.56 3.55
CA HIS A 49 0.30 10.99 2.37
C HIS A 49 -0.72 10.67 1.25
N VAL A 50 -1.95 10.28 1.62
CA VAL A 50 -3.04 10.10 0.65
C VAL A 50 -3.41 11.44 0.02
N ASP A 51 -3.58 12.48 0.83
CA ASP A 51 -3.93 13.83 0.38
C ASP A 51 -2.86 14.37 -0.60
N VAL A 52 -1.58 14.18 -0.27
CA VAL A 52 -0.46 14.57 -1.14
C VAL A 52 -0.47 13.83 -2.49
N LEU A 53 -0.83 12.55 -2.52
CA LEU A 53 -0.94 11.76 -3.75
C LEU A 53 -2.06 12.25 -4.66
N ILE A 54 -3.22 12.56 -4.09
CA ILE A 54 -4.38 13.02 -4.86
C ILE A 54 -4.36 14.51 -5.17
N TYR A 55 -3.40 15.26 -4.61
CA TYR A 55 -3.30 16.70 -4.81
C TYR A 55 -2.81 17.07 -6.22
N PRO A 56 -3.62 17.74 -7.06
CA PRO A 56 -3.27 17.99 -8.46
C PRO A 56 -2.02 18.85 -8.67
N ALA A 57 -1.61 19.64 -7.69
CA ALA A 57 -0.38 20.43 -7.81
C ALA A 57 0.89 19.56 -7.85
N ASN A 58 0.81 18.29 -7.41
CA ASN A 58 1.91 17.32 -7.45
C ASN A 58 1.93 16.49 -8.74
N TRP A 59 0.96 16.68 -9.64
CA TRP A 59 0.91 16.01 -10.95
C TRP A 59 1.78 16.75 -11.97
N SER A 60 2.27 16.02 -12.97
CA SER A 60 3.07 16.64 -14.04
C SER A 60 2.23 17.61 -14.89
N SER A 61 2.87 18.58 -15.55
CA SER A 61 2.18 19.48 -16.48
C SER A 61 1.47 18.69 -17.58
N ALA A 62 2.16 17.71 -18.19
CA ALA A 62 1.59 16.86 -19.23
C ALA A 62 0.25 16.22 -18.83
N VAL A 63 0.16 15.66 -17.62
CA VAL A 63 -1.09 15.07 -17.10
C VAL A 63 -2.22 16.09 -16.99
N ARG A 64 -1.88 17.30 -16.51
CA ARG A 64 -2.85 18.39 -16.32
C ARG A 64 -3.28 18.98 -17.66
N ASP A 65 -2.35 19.17 -18.58
CA ASP A 65 -2.58 19.71 -19.92
C ASP A 65 -3.42 18.74 -20.76
N GLU A 66 -3.20 17.44 -20.62
CA GLU A 66 -4.01 16.38 -21.23
C GLU A 66 -5.35 16.14 -20.51
N ASN A 67 -5.62 16.83 -19.40
CA ASN A 67 -6.80 16.65 -18.55
C ASN A 67 -7.07 15.17 -18.19
N ARG A 68 -5.99 14.41 -17.93
CA ARG A 68 -6.09 13.00 -17.51
C ARG A 68 -5.74 12.84 -16.04
N LYS A 69 -6.10 11.69 -15.46
CA LYS A 69 -5.66 11.31 -14.12
C LYS A 69 -4.27 10.68 -14.18
N PRO A 70 -3.38 10.93 -13.21
CA PRO A 70 -2.10 10.24 -13.14
C PRO A 70 -2.32 8.77 -12.82
N ARG A 71 -1.41 7.89 -13.27
CA ARG A 71 -1.49 6.46 -13.00
C ARG A 71 -0.76 6.10 -11.71
N ALA A 72 -1.36 5.22 -10.91
CA ALA A 72 -0.74 4.67 -9.72
C ALA A 72 -0.98 3.17 -9.61
N TYR A 73 -0.02 2.46 -9.02
CA TYR A 73 -0.16 1.06 -8.62
C TYR A 73 0.02 0.97 -7.11
N LEU A 74 -0.94 0.40 -6.39
CA LEU A 74 -0.82 0.19 -4.94
C LEU A 74 -0.21 -1.19 -4.67
N HIS A 75 0.97 -1.19 -4.08
CA HIS A 75 1.66 -2.40 -3.68
C HIS A 75 1.65 -2.54 -2.17
N ALA A 76 1.27 -3.72 -1.68
CA ALA A 76 1.43 -4.10 -0.29
C ALA A 76 2.48 -5.22 -0.17
N ARG A 77 3.32 -5.14 0.86
CA ARG A 77 4.28 -6.19 1.19
C ARG A 77 4.49 -6.29 2.69
N VAL A 78 4.97 -7.46 3.12
CA VAL A 78 5.46 -7.69 4.48
C VAL A 78 6.98 -7.55 4.46
N ASN A 79 7.54 -6.73 5.35
CA ASN A 79 8.99 -6.57 5.46
C ASN A 79 9.61 -7.60 6.41
N GLN A 80 10.95 -7.64 6.46
CA GLN A 80 11.72 -8.59 7.26
C GLN A 80 11.44 -8.53 8.78
N LYS A 81 10.77 -7.48 9.26
CA LYS A 81 10.36 -7.34 10.67
C LYS A 81 8.91 -7.78 10.91
N GLY A 82 8.27 -8.40 9.92
CA GLY A 82 6.89 -8.89 10.01
C GLY A 82 5.82 -7.80 10.03
N ASN A 83 6.14 -6.60 9.51
CA ASN A 83 5.18 -5.51 9.39
C ASN A 83 4.72 -5.37 7.94
N ALA A 84 3.48 -4.97 7.73
CA ALA A 84 2.98 -4.71 6.38
C ALA A 84 3.02 -3.22 6.04
N GLU A 85 3.46 -2.90 4.82
CA GLU A 85 3.49 -1.55 4.27
C GLU A 85 2.75 -1.50 2.93
N VAL A 86 1.90 -0.49 2.75
CA VAL A 86 1.17 -0.23 1.50
C VAL A 86 1.74 1.03 0.88
N ASN A 87 2.25 0.94 -0.34
CA ASN A 87 2.98 2.01 -1.01
C ASN A 87 2.48 2.20 -2.45
N TRP A 88 2.63 3.42 -2.97
CA TRP A 88 2.36 3.74 -4.39
C TRP A 88 3.63 3.99 -5.21
N ALA A 89 4.74 4.34 -4.54
CA ALA A 89 6.01 4.72 -5.17
C ALA A 89 7.17 3.75 -4.89
N ARG A 90 6.95 2.74 -4.04
CA ARG A 90 7.96 1.76 -3.62
C ARG A 90 7.33 0.38 -3.54
N GLY A 91 8.16 -0.65 -3.57
CA GLY A 91 7.71 -2.03 -3.50
C GLY A 91 8.60 -2.97 -4.28
N ASP A 92 8.27 -4.25 -4.22
CA ASP A 92 9.11 -5.31 -4.81
C ASP A 92 9.11 -5.26 -6.34
N HIS A 93 8.08 -4.63 -6.92
CA HIS A 93 7.93 -4.48 -8.37
C HIS A 93 8.39 -3.11 -8.88
N GLU A 94 8.65 -2.14 -7.98
CA GLU A 94 9.05 -0.76 -8.30
C GLU A 94 8.21 -0.12 -9.43
N VAL A 95 6.91 -0.46 -9.50
CA VAL A 95 6.02 0.04 -10.55
C VAL A 95 5.62 1.47 -10.20
N VAL A 96 6.28 2.43 -10.86
CA VAL A 96 6.01 3.85 -10.71
C VAL A 96 5.80 4.49 -12.09
N TYR A 97 4.83 5.40 -12.18
CA TYR A 97 4.57 6.22 -13.36
C TYR A 97 5.17 7.60 -13.15
N GLU A 98 6.50 7.67 -13.15
CA GLU A 98 7.26 8.85 -12.74
C GLU A 98 6.86 10.12 -13.52
N ASN A 99 6.61 9.98 -14.82
CA ASN A 99 6.20 11.09 -15.69
C ASN A 99 4.77 11.59 -15.46
N ASP A 100 3.96 10.87 -14.69
CA ASP A 100 2.61 11.30 -14.33
C ASP A 100 2.63 12.26 -13.11
N PHE A 101 3.77 12.41 -12.46
CA PHE A 101 3.94 13.24 -11.26
C PHE A 101 5.13 14.18 -11.41
N LEU A 102 5.24 15.16 -10.51
CA LEU A 102 6.42 16.01 -10.45
C LEU A 102 7.64 15.21 -10.00
N ALA A 103 8.78 15.36 -10.70
CA ALA A 103 10.01 14.61 -10.41
C ALA A 103 10.47 14.74 -8.94
N ARG A 104 10.38 15.94 -8.36
CA ARG A 104 10.71 16.17 -6.94
C ARG A 104 9.82 15.36 -5.99
N TYR A 105 8.54 15.21 -6.34
CA TYR A 105 7.57 14.48 -5.53
C TYR A 105 7.83 12.98 -5.61
N VAL A 106 8.04 12.45 -6.81
CA VAL A 106 8.42 11.05 -7.04
C VAL A 106 9.71 10.70 -6.27
N SER A 107 10.74 11.54 -6.37
CA SER A 107 12.01 11.32 -5.66
C SER A 107 11.81 11.26 -4.15
N ALA A 108 11.02 12.18 -3.58
CA ALA A 108 10.70 12.16 -2.17
C ALA A 108 9.86 10.93 -1.78
N ALA A 109 8.92 10.49 -2.62
CA ALA A 109 8.10 9.31 -2.37
C ALA A 109 8.87 7.99 -2.44
N GLN A 110 9.92 7.94 -3.26
CA GLN A 110 10.84 6.81 -3.36
C GLN A 110 11.88 6.78 -2.24
N SER A 111 12.13 7.89 -1.56
CA SER A 111 13.04 7.95 -0.42
C SER A 111 12.45 7.29 0.82
N ALA A 112 13.26 6.48 1.51
CA ALA A 112 12.87 5.86 2.77
C ALA A 112 12.77 6.83 3.96
N ALA A 113 13.29 8.05 3.82
CA ALA A 113 13.45 9.01 4.92
C ALA A 113 12.97 10.43 4.58
N SER A 114 12.03 10.60 3.63
CA SER A 114 11.61 11.94 3.20
C SER A 114 10.89 12.75 4.29
N VAL A 115 10.29 12.11 5.30
CA VAL A 115 9.77 12.75 6.53
C VAL A 115 9.86 11.75 7.70
N THR A 116 10.03 12.23 8.94
CA THR A 116 10.06 11.50 10.23
C THR A 116 9.88 9.98 10.20
N GLY A 117 10.90 9.28 9.69
CA GLY A 117 11.01 7.82 9.71
C GLY A 117 10.17 7.02 8.71
N ARG A 118 9.32 7.66 7.87
CA ARG A 118 8.49 6.99 6.85
C ARG A 118 8.36 7.86 5.60
N GLY A 119 8.55 7.30 4.41
CA GLY A 119 8.51 8.06 3.16
C GLY A 119 7.08 8.40 2.71
N ILE A 120 6.88 9.56 2.07
CA ILE A 120 5.59 10.02 1.53
C ILE A 120 4.98 9.11 0.45
N GLY A 121 5.74 8.10 -0.01
CA GLY A 121 5.28 7.04 -0.90
C GLY A 121 4.43 5.96 -0.22
N GLU A 122 4.43 5.96 1.11
CA GLU A 122 3.73 4.97 1.93
C GLU A 122 2.38 5.51 2.41
N LEU A 123 1.32 4.75 2.20
CA LEU A 123 -0.04 5.17 2.49
C LEU A 123 -0.62 4.46 3.70
N MET A 124 -0.13 3.25 4.02
CA MET A 124 -0.51 2.52 5.23
C MET A 124 0.67 1.76 5.82
N TRP A 125 0.67 1.64 7.16
CA TRP A 125 1.62 0.84 7.91
C TRP A 125 0.97 0.02 9.02
N TRP A 126 1.13 -1.29 8.97
CA TRP A 126 0.63 -2.22 9.98
C TRP A 126 1.79 -2.85 10.72
N LYS A 127 2.14 -2.23 11.85
CA LYS A 127 3.14 -2.78 12.77
C LYS A 127 2.65 -4.12 13.34
N GLY A 128 3.50 -5.15 13.33
CA GLY A 128 3.16 -6.47 13.89
C GLY A 128 2.16 -7.28 13.06
N PHE A 129 2.06 -7.04 11.75
CA PHE A 129 1.13 -7.75 10.87
C PHE A 129 1.26 -9.28 10.93
N GLU A 130 2.48 -9.83 10.84
CA GLU A 130 2.66 -11.29 10.94
C GLU A 130 2.25 -11.85 12.30
N LEU A 131 2.50 -11.09 13.37
CA LEU A 131 2.05 -11.46 14.72
C LEU A 131 0.52 -11.46 14.78
N LEU A 132 -0.14 -10.48 14.16
CA LEU A 132 -1.59 -10.42 14.05
C LEU A 132 -2.15 -11.63 13.27
N VAL A 133 -1.56 -11.96 12.12
CA VAL A 133 -1.89 -13.15 11.32
C VAL A 133 -1.72 -14.43 12.15
N SER A 134 -0.61 -14.56 12.86
CA SER A 134 -0.33 -15.68 13.77
C SER A 134 -1.38 -15.81 14.87
N ASN A 135 -1.81 -14.69 15.49
CA ASN A 135 -2.86 -14.69 16.50
C ASN A 135 -4.23 -15.10 15.92
N ALA A 136 -4.53 -14.71 14.69
CA ALA A 136 -5.77 -15.11 14.02
C ALA A 136 -5.76 -16.61 13.62
N ILE A 137 -4.63 -17.14 13.14
CA ILE A 137 -4.55 -18.52 12.62
C ILE A 137 -4.26 -19.52 13.74
N ILE A 138 -3.17 -19.32 14.48
CA ILE A 138 -2.68 -20.30 15.47
C ILE A 138 -3.49 -20.22 16.75
N ARG A 139 -3.75 -19.00 17.25
CA ARG A 139 -4.53 -18.80 18.48
C ARG A 139 -6.03 -18.72 18.25
N ARG A 140 -6.46 -18.68 16.99
CA ARG A 140 -7.88 -18.53 16.59
C ARG A 140 -8.56 -17.37 17.31
N SER A 141 -7.83 -16.27 17.51
CA SER A 141 -8.32 -15.12 18.27
C SER A 141 -9.38 -14.36 17.47
N PRO A 142 -10.65 -14.28 17.94
CA PRO A 142 -11.69 -13.53 17.25
C PRO A 142 -11.41 -12.02 17.20
N VAL A 143 -10.64 -11.50 18.16
CA VAL A 143 -10.18 -10.10 18.15
C VAL A 143 -9.18 -9.89 17.02
N ALA A 144 -8.17 -10.76 16.93
CA ALA A 144 -7.17 -10.69 15.85
C ALA A 144 -7.80 -10.87 14.47
N THR A 145 -8.76 -11.79 14.32
CA THR A 145 -9.51 -11.96 13.07
C THR A 145 -10.28 -10.71 12.68
N ALA A 146 -10.96 -10.05 13.64
CA ALA A 146 -11.68 -8.81 13.35
C ALA A 146 -10.72 -7.66 12.96
N LEU A 147 -9.55 -7.57 13.60
CA LEU A 147 -8.51 -6.60 13.23
C LEU A 147 -7.95 -6.86 11.81
N LEU A 148 -7.71 -8.13 11.43
CA LEU A 148 -7.31 -8.46 10.06
C LEU A 148 -8.37 -8.05 9.04
N TYR A 149 -9.64 -8.27 9.35
CA TYR A 149 -10.73 -7.82 8.48
C TYR A 149 -10.82 -6.30 8.41
N ALA A 150 -10.56 -5.59 9.51
CA ALA A 150 -10.46 -4.13 9.50
C ALA A 150 -9.32 -3.64 8.59
N HIS A 151 -8.16 -4.29 8.61
CA HIS A 151 -7.05 -3.99 7.70
C HIS A 151 -7.41 -4.27 6.24
N ALA A 152 -8.03 -5.41 5.94
CA ALA A 152 -8.47 -5.75 4.60
C ALA A 152 -9.50 -4.75 4.05
N ALA A 153 -10.52 -4.42 4.86
CA ALA A 153 -11.53 -3.41 4.50
C ALA A 153 -10.89 -2.03 4.29
N SER A 154 -9.97 -1.61 5.17
CA SER A 154 -9.29 -0.31 5.06
C SER A 154 -8.42 -0.22 3.81
N LEU A 155 -7.77 -1.31 3.40
CA LEU A 155 -7.03 -1.37 2.14
C LEU A 155 -7.95 -1.24 0.91
N ASN A 156 -9.14 -1.87 0.95
CA ASN A 156 -10.14 -1.73 -0.12
C ASN A 156 -10.72 -0.30 -0.19
N GLU A 157 -10.98 0.30 0.97
CA GLU A 157 -11.44 1.69 1.10
C GLU A 157 -10.39 2.66 0.55
N LEU A 158 -9.11 2.50 0.93
CA LEU A 158 -8.00 3.29 0.40
C LEU A 158 -7.93 3.19 -1.13
N ALA A 159 -7.97 1.98 -1.67
CA ALA A 159 -7.94 1.78 -3.13
C ALA A 159 -9.13 2.48 -3.81
N SER A 160 -10.32 2.42 -3.20
CA SER A 160 -11.53 3.08 -3.71
C SER A 160 -11.42 4.60 -3.69
N VAL A 161 -10.92 5.19 -2.60
CA VAL A 161 -10.66 6.64 -2.49
C VAL A 161 -9.66 7.08 -3.55
N ILE A 162 -8.54 6.36 -3.67
CA ILE A 162 -7.50 6.68 -4.65
C ILE A 162 -8.04 6.59 -6.09
N ALA A 163 -8.81 5.57 -6.43
CA ALA A 163 -9.40 5.41 -7.76
C ALA A 163 -10.37 6.56 -8.17
N GLN A 164 -10.92 7.30 -7.21
CA GLN A 164 -11.74 8.49 -7.50
C GLN A 164 -10.91 9.65 -8.06
N HIS A 165 -9.63 9.75 -7.68
CA HIS A 165 -8.77 10.89 -8.02
C HIS A 165 -7.65 10.56 -9.00
N VAL A 166 -7.14 9.33 -8.98
CA VAL A 166 -6.06 8.85 -9.85
C VAL A 166 -6.51 7.64 -10.65
N ASN A 167 -5.85 7.36 -11.77
CA ASN A 167 -6.05 6.14 -12.54
C ASN A 167 -5.33 4.98 -11.86
N LEU A 168 -6.04 4.26 -10.99
CA LEU A 168 -5.48 3.11 -10.28
C LEU A 168 -5.37 1.92 -11.24
N VAL A 169 -4.18 1.71 -11.80
CA VAL A 169 -3.92 0.66 -12.81
C VAL A 169 -3.81 -0.74 -12.23
N GLY A 170 -3.79 -0.84 -10.90
CA GLY A 170 -3.81 -2.07 -10.12
C GLY A 170 -3.55 -1.77 -8.65
N ALA A 171 -3.95 -2.70 -7.80
CA ALA A 171 -3.74 -2.61 -6.36
C ALA A 171 -3.37 -3.98 -5.79
N THR A 172 -3.11 -4.01 -4.50
CA THR A 172 -2.98 -5.24 -3.72
C THR A 172 -4.17 -5.33 -2.77
N ALA A 173 -4.72 -6.51 -2.59
CA ALA A 173 -5.76 -6.80 -1.61
C ALA A 173 -5.24 -7.84 -0.61
N LEU A 174 -5.77 -7.83 0.62
CA LEU A 174 -5.52 -8.88 1.59
C LEU A 174 -6.55 -10.00 1.40
N LYS A 175 -6.09 -11.19 0.99
CA LYS A 175 -6.93 -12.35 0.71
C LYS A 175 -6.81 -13.37 1.84
N PHE A 176 -7.95 -13.90 2.26
CA PHE A 176 -8.03 -14.93 3.29
C PHE A 176 -8.31 -16.30 2.67
N THR A 177 -7.58 -17.32 3.11
CA THR A 177 -7.90 -18.73 2.86
C THR A 177 -8.58 -19.31 4.09
N TYR A 178 -9.61 -20.13 3.88
CA TYR A 178 -10.39 -20.71 4.96
C TYR A 178 -10.40 -22.24 4.92
N GLN A 179 -10.42 -22.85 6.10
CA GLN A 179 -10.75 -24.26 6.30
C GLN A 179 -11.68 -24.35 7.51
N ASP A 180 -12.81 -25.04 7.37
CA ASP A 180 -13.81 -25.19 8.44
C ASP A 180 -14.24 -23.84 9.06
N ALA A 181 -14.38 -22.81 8.20
CA ALA A 181 -14.68 -21.41 8.55
C ALA A 181 -13.61 -20.67 9.39
N GLU A 182 -12.44 -21.28 9.61
CA GLU A 182 -11.29 -20.64 10.24
C GLU A 182 -10.29 -20.17 9.19
N ILE A 183 -9.60 -19.06 9.47
CA ILE A 183 -8.54 -18.54 8.59
C ILE A 183 -7.32 -19.44 8.68
N THR A 184 -6.80 -19.88 7.54
CA THR A 184 -5.55 -20.67 7.43
C THR A 184 -4.42 -19.90 6.76
N SER A 185 -4.73 -18.85 6.00
CA SER A 185 -3.74 -17.91 5.47
C SER A 185 -4.36 -16.52 5.26
N ALA A 186 -3.50 -15.50 5.28
CA ALA A 186 -3.85 -14.11 5.00
C ALA A 186 -2.72 -13.48 4.17
N ASP A 187 -2.92 -13.41 2.86
CA ASP A 187 -1.87 -13.11 1.89
C ASP A 187 -2.20 -11.88 1.05
N PHE A 188 -1.19 -11.07 0.76
CA PHE A 188 -1.31 -9.97 -0.19
C PHE A 188 -1.32 -10.50 -1.62
N VAL A 189 -2.37 -10.17 -2.37
CA VAL A 189 -2.54 -10.57 -3.76
C VAL A 189 -2.82 -9.36 -4.64
N ALA A 190 -2.22 -9.33 -5.83
CA ALA A 190 -2.54 -8.30 -6.81
C ALA A 190 -4.01 -8.43 -7.24
N THR A 191 -4.71 -7.30 -7.37
CA THR A 191 -6.10 -7.24 -7.86
C THR A 191 -6.19 -7.35 -9.38
N ILE A 192 -5.03 -7.30 -10.06
CA ILE A 192 -4.90 -7.45 -11.50
C ILE A 192 -4.36 -8.83 -11.86
N LEU A 193 -4.60 -9.25 -13.12
CA LEU A 193 -4.10 -10.51 -13.63
C LEU A 193 -2.56 -10.57 -13.57
N PRO A 194 -1.96 -11.75 -13.29
CA PRO A 194 -0.51 -11.90 -13.22
C PRO A 194 0.23 -11.48 -14.49
N ASP A 195 -0.36 -11.74 -15.67
CA ASP A 195 0.23 -11.35 -16.95
C ASP A 195 0.25 -9.83 -17.10
N ARG A 196 -0.83 -9.15 -16.69
CA ARG A 196 -0.86 -7.68 -16.66
C ARG A 196 0.24 -7.16 -15.73
N LEU A 197 0.35 -7.70 -14.50
CA LEU A 197 1.39 -7.24 -13.57
C LEU A 197 2.79 -7.42 -14.17
N ARG A 198 3.04 -8.55 -14.84
CA ARG A 198 4.29 -8.81 -15.55
C ARG A 198 4.56 -7.79 -16.66
N GLU A 199 3.55 -7.44 -17.45
CA GLU A 199 3.66 -6.38 -18.45
C GLU A 199 3.99 -5.03 -17.83
N MET A 200 3.40 -4.67 -16.69
CA MET A 200 3.73 -3.42 -15.96
C MET A 200 5.21 -3.38 -15.59
N ILE A 201 5.72 -4.49 -15.05
CA ILE A 201 7.11 -4.63 -14.63
C ILE A 201 8.05 -4.54 -15.82
N GLN A 202 7.73 -5.23 -16.92
CA GLN A 202 8.52 -5.20 -18.16
C GLN A 202 8.55 -3.80 -18.78
N GLU A 203 7.39 -3.13 -18.85
CA GLU A 203 7.27 -1.77 -19.36
C GLU A 203 8.12 -0.80 -18.52
N ARG A 204 8.07 -0.91 -17.20
CA ARG A 204 8.95 -0.15 -16.30
C ARG A 204 10.43 -0.42 -16.60
N GLY A 205 10.82 -1.69 -16.78
CA GLY A 205 12.18 -2.07 -17.14
C GLY A 205 12.66 -1.42 -18.44
N ARG A 206 11.81 -1.44 -19.48
CA ARG A 206 12.10 -0.80 -20.77
C ARG A 206 12.29 0.72 -20.65
N ARG A 207 11.40 1.42 -19.93
CA ARG A 207 11.51 2.87 -19.70
C ARG A 207 12.80 3.26 -18.97
N LYS A 208 13.18 2.50 -17.94
CA LYS A 208 14.43 2.72 -17.18
C LYS A 208 15.67 2.52 -18.05
N ALA A 209 15.69 1.47 -18.88
CA ALA A 209 16.78 1.20 -19.80
C ALA A 209 16.94 2.30 -20.86
N ALA A 210 15.84 2.80 -21.42
CA ALA A 210 15.85 3.91 -22.36
C ALA A 210 16.43 5.20 -21.74
N THR A 211 15.97 5.54 -20.53
CA THR A 211 16.47 6.71 -19.79
C THR A 211 17.97 6.63 -19.51
N LEU A 212 18.45 5.44 -19.11
CA LEU A 212 19.88 5.21 -18.87
C LEU A 212 20.68 5.35 -20.18
N ARG A 213 20.17 4.81 -21.28
CA ARG A 213 20.81 4.93 -22.60
C ARG A 213 20.93 6.39 -23.04
N GLU A 214 19.86 7.17 -22.92
CA GLU A 214 19.87 8.61 -23.24
C GLU A 214 20.84 9.39 -22.35
N ALA A 215 20.95 9.04 -21.06
CA ALA A 215 21.92 9.65 -20.16
C ALA A 215 23.37 9.34 -20.58
N VAL A 216 23.66 8.07 -20.92
CA VAL A 216 24.97 7.64 -21.41
C VAL A 216 25.32 8.33 -22.74
N GLU A 217 24.38 8.41 -23.67
CA GLU A 217 24.58 9.10 -24.96
C GLU A 217 24.83 10.61 -24.77
N ARG A 218 24.17 11.26 -23.81
CA ARG A 218 24.46 12.65 -23.44
C ARG A 218 25.86 12.82 -22.83
N MET A 219 26.25 11.93 -21.92
CA MET A 219 27.59 11.97 -21.32
C MET A 219 28.69 11.69 -22.35
N ALA A 220 28.46 10.78 -23.30
CA ALA A 220 29.42 10.49 -24.37
C ALA A 220 29.58 11.64 -25.38
N LYS A 221 28.60 12.54 -25.47
CA LYS A 221 28.66 13.77 -26.27
C LYS A 221 29.18 14.97 -25.49
N PHE A 222 29.40 14.82 -24.18
CA PHE A 222 29.93 15.86 -23.32
C PHE A 222 31.45 15.89 -23.48
N ASP A 223 31.98 16.88 -24.20
CA ASP A 223 33.41 17.15 -24.27
C ASP A 223 33.80 18.08 -23.11
N PRO A 224 34.61 17.63 -22.14
CA PRO A 224 34.98 18.45 -20.98
C PRO A 224 35.88 19.64 -21.31
N GLU A 225 36.37 19.79 -22.54
CA GLU A 225 37.24 20.91 -22.96
C GLU A 225 36.51 22.06 -23.70
N ASP A 226 35.20 22.00 -23.93
CA ASP A 226 34.44 23.07 -24.60
C ASP A 226 33.28 23.58 -23.73
N PRO A 227 33.45 24.71 -23.00
CA PRO A 227 32.43 25.24 -22.12
C PRO A 227 31.47 26.19 -22.87
N GLU A 228 30.24 25.74 -23.10
CA GLU A 228 29.08 26.64 -23.29
C GLU A 228 28.42 27.00 -21.95
#